data_AF-A0A1J5QFK0-F1
#
_entry.id   AF-A0A1J5QFK0-F1
#
_cell.length_a   1.000
_cell.length_b   1.000
_cell.length_c   1.000
_cell.angle_alpha   90.00
_cell.angle_beta   90.00
_cell.angle_gamma   90.00
#
_symmetry.space_group_name_H-M   'P 1'
#
loop_
_entity.id
_entity.type
_entity.pdbx_description
1 polymer ?
#
loop_
_entity_poly.entity_id
_entity_poly.type
_entity_poly.pdbx_seq_one_letter_code
_entity_poly.pdbx_strand_id
1 'polypeptide(L)' 'MSTDDQPKKSGRGGARPGTGGARPGAGRKPAEVKNEKHLISIPPWAAAMLRALGDGSISRGIVAVLEKWRKE' A
#
# COMPACT_ATOMS: atom_id res chain seq x y z
N MET A 1 -32.47 -27.29 -47.11
CA MET A 1 -32.56 -28.47 -46.22
C MET A 1 -31.19 -29.12 -46.23
N SER A 2 -30.42 -29.23 -45.14
CA SER A 2 -30.70 -29.08 -43.72
C SER A 2 -29.42 -28.60 -43.00
N THR A 3 -29.61 -27.93 -41.87
CA THR A 3 -28.60 -27.38 -40.95
C THR A 3 -27.99 -28.45 -40.06
N ASP A 4 -26.67 -28.45 -39.83
CA ASP A 4 -26.07 -29.07 -38.63
C ASP A 4 -24.80 -28.30 -38.18
N ASP A 5 -25.02 -27.58 -37.09
CA ASP A 5 -24.19 -27.26 -35.92
C ASP A 5 -22.75 -26.66 -35.97
N GLN A 6 -22.61 -25.64 -35.13
CA GLN A 6 -21.45 -24.77 -34.90
C GLN A 6 -20.40 -25.33 -33.89
N PRO A 7 -19.21 -24.69 -33.77
CA PRO A 7 -18.00 -25.27 -33.18
C PRO A 7 -17.79 -24.93 -31.69
N LYS A 8 -17.09 -25.77 -30.91
CA LYS A 8 -16.61 -25.37 -29.56
C LYS A 8 -15.17 -25.79 -29.24
N LYS A 9 -14.31 -24.77 -29.38
CA LYS A 9 -12.97 -24.57 -28.79
C LYS A 9 -12.87 -25.08 -27.35
N SER A 10 -12.08 -26.11 -27.12
CA SER A 10 -11.83 -26.69 -25.80
C SER A 10 -10.88 -25.82 -24.96
N GLY A 11 -11.39 -25.30 -23.84
CA GLY A 11 -10.66 -25.12 -22.59
C GLY A 11 -9.69 -23.94 -22.47
N ARG A 12 -10.21 -22.72 -22.27
CA ARG A 12 -9.48 -21.70 -21.49
C ARG A 12 -9.62 -22.02 -20.01
N GLY A 13 -8.51 -21.90 -19.28
CA GLY A 13 -8.39 -22.21 -17.85
C GLY A 13 -9.56 -21.72 -17.02
N GLY A 14 -10.32 -22.68 -16.49
CA GLY A 14 -11.40 -22.43 -15.56
C GLY A 14 -10.82 -21.99 -14.22
N ALA A 15 -11.09 -20.73 -13.86
CA ALA A 15 -11.18 -20.36 -12.45
C ALA A 15 -12.23 -21.28 -11.83
N ARG A 16 -11.79 -22.23 -11.00
CA ARG A 16 -12.67 -23.15 -10.28
C ARG A 16 -13.47 -22.33 -9.25
N PRO A 17 -14.81 -22.42 -9.23
CA PRO A 17 -15.61 -21.78 -8.18
C PRO A 17 -15.15 -22.34 -6.82
N GLY A 18 -14.72 -21.47 -5.91
CA GLY A 18 -14.26 -21.86 -4.57
C GLY A 18 -12.75 -22.02 -4.38
N THR A 19 -11.91 -21.73 -5.38
CA THR A 19 -10.44 -21.63 -5.19
C THR A 19 -9.91 -20.26 -5.56
N GLY A 20 -10.52 -19.23 -4.97
CA GLY A 20 -9.81 -17.98 -4.71
C GLY A 20 -8.83 -18.25 -3.59
N GLY A 21 -7.62 -18.70 -3.93
CA GLY A 21 -6.55 -18.91 -2.96
C GLY A 21 -6.40 -17.63 -2.14
N ALA A 22 -6.80 -17.70 -0.87
CA ALA A 22 -6.58 -16.67 0.10
C ALA A 22 -5.06 -16.49 0.21
N ARG A 23 -4.52 -15.52 -0.52
CA ARG A 23 -3.15 -15.08 -0.31
C ARG A 23 -3.02 -14.79 1.20
N PRO A 24 -2.01 -15.31 1.92
CA PRO A 24 -1.79 -14.92 3.30
C PRO A 24 -1.77 -13.40 3.40
N GLY A 25 -2.80 -12.80 4.04
CA GLY A 25 -3.02 -11.35 4.11
C GLY A 25 -4.27 -10.81 3.40
N ALA A 26 -4.97 -11.59 2.58
CA ALA A 26 -6.13 -11.15 1.77
C ALA A 26 -7.41 -10.80 2.58
N GLY A 27 -7.37 -10.85 3.91
CA GLY A 27 -8.50 -10.53 4.79
C GLY A 27 -8.15 -9.66 5.99
N ARG A 28 -6.88 -9.25 6.15
CA ARG A 28 -6.56 -8.23 7.16
C ARG A 28 -6.97 -6.89 6.58
N LYS A 29 -8.05 -6.32 7.11
CA LYS A 29 -8.31 -4.89 6.94
C LYS A 29 -7.00 -4.16 7.31
N PRO A 30 -6.51 -3.20 6.49
CA PRO A 30 -5.41 -2.36 6.91
C PRO A 30 -5.75 -1.84 8.30
N ALA A 31 -4.83 -1.95 9.26
CA ALA A 31 -5.04 -1.31 10.55
C ALA A 31 -5.42 0.14 10.28
N GLU A 32 -6.57 0.58 10.79
CA GLU A 32 -7.01 1.97 10.66
C GLU A 32 -6.06 2.83 11.49
N VAL A 33 -4.91 3.14 10.91
CA VAL A 33 -4.01 4.14 11.46
C VAL A 33 -4.67 5.47 11.17
N LYS A 34 -5.21 6.10 12.21
CA LYS A 34 -5.68 7.49 12.15
C LYS A 34 -4.48 8.34 11.74
N ASN A 35 -4.43 8.70 10.46
CA ASN A 35 -3.40 9.58 9.93
C ASN A 35 -3.79 11.02 10.29
N GLU A 36 -3.29 11.49 11.42
CA GLU A 36 -3.40 12.89 11.81
C GLU A 36 -2.52 13.74 10.89
N LYS A 37 -3.12 14.77 10.28
CA LYS A 37 -2.43 15.70 9.39
C LYS A 37 -2.18 17.00 10.13
N HIS A 38 -0.92 17.37 10.28
CA HIS A 38 -0.53 18.65 10.87
C HIS A 38 0.05 19.56 9.78
N LEU A 39 -0.42 20.80 9.74
CA LEU A 39 0.19 21.87 8.95
C LEU A 39 1.17 22.62 9.83
N ILE A 40 2.43 22.63 9.43
CA ILE A 40 3.50 23.34 10.13
C ILE A 40 4.33 24.14 9.13
N SER A 41 4.78 25.32 9.55
CA SER A 41 5.72 26.15 8.80
C SER A 41 7.11 25.95 9.39
N ILE A 42 8.06 25.57 8.56
CA ILE A 42 9.46 25.38 8.93
C ILE A 42 10.37 26.11 7.95
N PRO A 43 11.53 26.59 8.40
CA PRO A 43 12.48 27.21 7.50
C PRO A 43 13.05 26.20 6.48
N PRO A 44 13.50 26.65 5.28
CA PRO A 44 13.94 25.76 4.20
C PRO A 44 15.08 24.81 4.59
N TRP A 45 16.03 25.29 5.40
CA TRP A 45 17.16 24.49 5.87
C TRP A 45 16.71 23.31 6.75
N ALA A 46 15.70 23.52 7.60
CA ALA A 46 15.15 22.47 8.46
C ALA A 46 14.42 21.41 7.63
N ALA A 47 13.67 21.83 6.60
CA ALA A 47 13.02 20.90 5.67
C ALA A 47 14.04 20.00 4.96
N ALA A 48 15.17 20.55 4.52
CA ALA A 48 16.25 19.78 3.90
C ALA A 48 16.87 18.75 4.86
N MET A 49 17.13 19.14 6.11
CA MET A 49 17.66 18.23 7.14
C MET A 49 16.68 17.09 7.47
N LEU A 50 15.40 17.41 7.69
CA LEU A 50 14.38 16.40 7.97
C LEU A 50 14.24 15.42 6.79
N ARG A 51 14.36 15.93 5.56
CA ARG A 51 14.31 15.09 4.36
C ARG A 51 15.53 14.18 4.23
N ALA A 52 16.72 14.65 4.58
CA ALA A 52 17.93 13.83 4.60
C ALA A 52 17.87 12.74 5.68
N LEU A 53 17.35 13.06 6.87
CA LEU A 53 17.20 12.12 7.97
C LEU A 53 16.10 11.07 7.72
N GLY A 54 15.06 11.44 6.97
CA GLY A 54 13.90 10.58 6.72
C GLY A 54 13.90 9.85 5.38
N ASP A 55 15.07 9.58 4.79
CA ASP A 55 15.22 8.90 3.50
C ASP A 55 14.37 9.52 2.38
N GLY A 56 14.35 10.86 2.30
CA GLY A 56 13.54 11.60 1.33
C GLY A 56 12.13 11.95 1.80
N SER A 57 11.72 11.57 3.02
CA SER A 57 10.42 11.92 3.63
C SER A 57 10.57 12.83 4.85
N ILE A 58 9.96 14.01 4.81
CA ILE A 58 9.96 14.96 5.94
C ILE A 58 9.28 14.35 7.18
N SER A 59 8.14 13.67 7.00
CA SER A 59 7.41 13.05 8.11
C SER A 59 8.24 12.00 8.84
N ARG A 60 9.01 11.19 8.11
CA ARG A 60 9.92 10.21 8.73
C ARG A 60 11.05 10.88 9.50
N GLY A 61 11.62 11.97 8.95
CA GLY A 61 12.63 12.75 9.64
C GLY A 61 12.11 13.35 10.95
N ILE A 62 10.87 13.87 10.96
CA ILE A 62 10.24 14.41 12.17
C ILE A 62 10.08 13.30 13.23
N VAL A 63 9.55 12.14 12.84
CA VAL A 63 9.37 11.01 13.76
C VAL A 63 10.71 10.55 14.34
N ALA A 64 11.75 10.43 13.51
CA ALA A 64 13.09 10.03 13.97
C ALA A 64 13.68 10.99 15.01
N VAL A 65 13.50 12.31 14.83
CA VAL A 65 13.95 13.32 15.80
C VAL A 65 13.15 13.22 17.10
N LEU A 66 11.84 13.09 17.02
CA LEU A 66 10.98 12.95 18.20
C LEU A 66 11.27 11.66 18.98
N GLU A 67 11.53 10.55 18.29
CA GLU A 67 11.92 9.29 18.92
C GLU A 67 13.27 9.38 19.64
N LYS A 68 14.22 10.14 19.08
CA LYS A 68 15.50 10.40 19.73
C LYS A 68 15.29 11.17 21.05
N TRP A 69 14.49 12.23 21.02
CA TRP A 69 14.22 13.06 22.19
C TRP A 69 13.42 12.34 23.27
N ARG A 70 12.65 11.30 22.93
CA ARG A 70 11.91 10.48 23.90
C ARG A 70 12.79 9.47 24.65
N LYS A 71 14.00 9.19 24.14
CA LYS A 71 14.93 8.20 24.71
C LYS A 71 16.00 8.84 25.60
N GLU A 72 16.11 10.17 25.59
CA GLU A 72 16.92 10.97 26.52
C GLU A 72 16.07 11.32 27.76
#